data_AF-A0A971ZHW7-F1
#
_entry.id   AF-A0A971ZHW7-F1
#
_cell.length_a   1.000
_cell.length_b   1.000
_cell.length_c   1.000
_cell.angle_alpha   90.00
_cell.angle_beta   90.00
_cell.angle_gamma   90.00
#
_symmetry.space_group_name_H-M   'P 1'
#
loop_
_entity.id
_entity.type
_entity.pdbx_description
1 polymer ?
#
loop_
_entity_poly.entity_id
_entity_poly.type
_entity_poly.pdbx_seq_one_letter_code
_entity_poly.pdbx_strand_id
1 'polypeptide(L)'
;MDKTALKNFAIYAREKLIKDIQDKARLIGITEEGIKDPLPQSTDDLKIFHIGERDTYKISGDDVRKYEKLVKELRKREKESDYKTAYKTLIEEVAYTWFNRITAIRFMEVNNYMPDRMRVLSSGRKGVREPEFITYYRDTDIGITEEEFKRLDELKLDGSKEAMDEMFQFMFIKQCNALNDYLPELFEKTDDYAELLLTISYTDPEGVVYKLIEDLGE
;
A
#
# COMPACT_ATOMS: atom_id res chain seq x y z
N MET A 1 -4.05 -4.64 26.75
CA MET A 1 -4.63 -4.71 25.40
C MET A 1 -6.05 -5.25 25.50
N ASP A 2 -7.04 -4.46 25.09
CA ASP A 2 -8.44 -4.88 25.06
C ASP A 2 -8.66 -5.86 23.89
N LYS A 3 -8.99 -7.11 24.22
CA LYS A 3 -9.21 -8.18 23.24
C LYS A 3 -10.41 -7.89 22.32
N THR A 4 -11.40 -7.15 22.81
CA THR A 4 -12.59 -6.77 22.04
C THR A 4 -12.24 -5.69 21.03
N ALA A 5 -11.50 -4.66 21.45
CA ALA A 5 -11.01 -3.61 20.55
C ALA A 5 -10.14 -4.21 19.44
N LEU A 6 -9.21 -5.10 19.79
CA LEU A 6 -8.34 -5.78 18.82
C LEU A 6 -9.14 -6.61 17.80
N LYS A 7 -10.14 -7.36 18.26
CA LYS A 7 -11.01 -8.16 17.38
C LYS A 7 -11.80 -7.25 16.42
N ASN A 8 -12.39 -6.18 16.94
CA ASN A 8 -13.18 -5.25 16.14
C ASN A 8 -12.32 -4.54 15.09
N PHE A 9 -11.13 -4.08 15.49
CA PHE A 9 -10.15 -3.51 14.57
C PHE A 9 -9.76 -4.50 13.47
N ALA A 10 -9.45 -5.76 13.81
CA ALA A 10 -9.02 -6.76 12.83
C ALA A 10 -10.10 -7.03 11.76
N ILE A 11 -11.38 -7.09 12.16
CA ILE A 11 -12.50 -7.24 11.23
C ILE A 11 -12.61 -6.02 10.32
N TYR A 12 -12.60 -4.81 10.91
CA TYR A 12 -12.67 -3.56 10.16
C TYR A 12 -11.52 -3.42 9.16
N ALA A 13 -10.29 -3.63 9.62
CA ALA A 13 -9.10 -3.47 8.81
C ALA A 13 -9.08 -4.42 7.61
N ARG A 14 -9.52 -5.68 7.81
CA ARG A 14 -9.65 -6.65 6.72
C ARG A 14 -10.65 -6.17 5.67
N GLU A 15 -11.86 -5.78 6.10
CA GLU A 15 -12.91 -5.31 5.17
C GLU A 15 -12.49 -4.04 4.42
N LYS A 16 -11.85 -3.09 5.13
CA LYS A 16 -11.36 -1.85 4.56
C LYS A 16 -10.24 -2.08 3.53
N LEU A 17 -9.24 -2.90 3.86
CA LEU A 17 -8.13 -3.19 2.93
C LEU A 17 -8.64 -3.89 1.66
N ILE A 18 -9.52 -4.89 1.80
CA ILE A 18 -10.14 -5.55 0.64
C ILE A 18 -10.83 -4.51 -0.24
N LYS A 19 -11.64 -3.63 0.34
CA LYS A 19 -12.35 -2.60 -0.42
C LYS A 19 -11.38 -1.63 -1.13
N ASP A 20 -10.38 -1.14 -0.43
CA ASP A 20 -9.42 -0.17 -0.99
C ASP A 20 -8.61 -0.79 -2.13
N ILE A 21 -8.18 -2.05 -1.99
CA ILE A 21 -7.48 -2.81 -3.02
C ILE A 21 -8.40 -3.04 -4.23
N GLN A 22 -9.68 -3.36 -4.02
CA GLN A 22 -10.66 -3.49 -5.11
C GLN A 22 -10.89 -2.16 -5.83
N ASP A 23 -10.98 -1.07 -5.08
CA ASP A 23 -11.15 0.27 -5.65
C ASP A 23 -9.91 0.66 -6.46
N LYS A 24 -8.70 0.40 -5.96
CA LYS A 24 -7.43 0.60 -6.69
C LYS A 24 -7.35 -0.26 -7.96
N ALA A 25 -7.68 -1.55 -7.87
CA ALA A 25 -7.72 -2.46 -9.01
C ALA A 25 -8.70 -1.97 -10.10
N ARG A 26 -9.84 -1.43 -9.69
CA ARG A 26 -10.83 -0.85 -10.62
C ARG A 26 -10.26 0.33 -11.42
N LEU A 27 -9.44 1.18 -10.80
CA LEU A 27 -8.80 2.32 -11.49
C LEU A 27 -7.88 1.88 -12.63
N ILE A 28 -7.28 0.68 -12.51
CA ILE A 28 -6.42 0.07 -13.53
C ILE A 28 -7.15 -0.97 -14.39
N GLY A 29 -8.48 -0.86 -14.49
CA GLY A 29 -9.29 -1.68 -15.39
C GLY A 29 -9.49 -3.13 -14.94
N ILE A 30 -9.11 -3.50 -13.72
CA ILE A 30 -9.27 -4.86 -13.19
C ILE A 30 -10.47 -4.87 -12.24
N THR A 31 -11.49 -5.66 -12.59
CA THR A 31 -12.70 -5.83 -11.75
C THR A 31 -13.02 -7.31 -11.59
N GLU A 32 -14.02 -7.63 -10.77
CA GLU A 32 -14.56 -8.99 -10.62
C GLU A 32 -15.11 -9.57 -11.94
N GLU A 33 -15.52 -8.71 -12.87
CA GLU A 33 -16.10 -9.11 -14.15
C GLU A 33 -15.05 -9.35 -15.25
N GLY A 34 -13.81 -8.88 -15.05
CA GLY A 34 -12.74 -9.08 -16.01
C GLY A 34 -11.66 -8.00 -15.95
N ILE A 35 -10.71 -8.13 -16.87
CA ILE A 35 -9.65 -7.16 -17.12
C ILE A 35 -10.03 -6.38 -18.38
N LYS A 36 -10.20 -5.07 -18.25
CA LYS A 36 -10.41 -4.16 -19.37
C LYS A 36 -9.06 -3.70 -19.90
N ASP A 37 -8.94 -3.67 -21.22
CA ASP A 37 -7.73 -3.19 -21.87
C ASP A 37 -7.49 -1.69 -21.58
N PRO A 38 -6.22 -1.28 -21.43
CA PRO A 38 -5.85 0.13 -21.44
C PRO A 38 -6.33 0.83 -22.73
N LEU A 39 -6.47 2.15 -22.66
CA LEU A 39 -6.87 2.97 -23.79
C LEU A 39 -5.84 2.95 -24.92
N PRO A 40 -6.25 3.17 -26.18
CA PRO A 40 -5.36 3.11 -27.35
C PRO A 40 -4.17 4.07 -27.30
N GLN A 41 -4.24 5.13 -26.50
CA GLN A 41 -3.13 6.08 -26.28
C GLN A 41 -2.04 5.54 -25.34
N SER A 42 -2.23 4.36 -24.77
CA SER A 42 -1.23 3.71 -23.91
C SER A 42 -0.02 3.26 -24.72
N THR A 43 1.15 3.32 -24.09
CA THR A 43 2.45 2.89 -24.61
C THR A 43 3.00 1.75 -23.75
N ASP A 44 4.26 1.37 -23.98
CA ASP A 44 4.96 0.36 -23.18
C ASP A 44 5.33 0.88 -21.78
N ASP A 45 5.50 2.19 -21.62
CA ASP A 45 5.89 2.86 -20.37
C ASP A 45 4.77 3.67 -19.70
N LEU A 46 3.60 3.75 -20.33
CA LEU A 46 2.41 4.45 -19.83
C LEU A 46 1.15 3.65 -20.16
N LYS A 47 0.37 3.26 -19.15
CA LYS A 47 -1.00 2.74 -19.36
C LYS A 47 -2.03 3.75 -18.89
N ILE A 48 -3.07 3.94 -19.70
CA ILE A 48 -4.17 4.87 -19.43
C ILE A 48 -5.47 4.08 -19.38
N PHE A 49 -6.29 4.28 -18.35
CA PHE A 49 -7.54 3.55 -18.15
C PHE A 49 -8.71 4.52 -18.03
N HIS A 50 -9.89 4.14 -18.51
CA HIS A 50 -11.12 4.90 -18.26
C HIS A 50 -11.61 4.71 -16.82
N ILE A 51 -11.83 5.82 -16.11
CA ILE A 51 -12.56 5.86 -14.85
C ILE A 51 -13.87 6.61 -15.10
N GLY A 52 -15.00 5.90 -15.03
CA GLY A 52 -16.30 6.52 -15.32
C GLY A 52 -16.43 6.99 -16.77
N GLU A 53 -17.23 8.05 -16.99
CA GLU A 53 -17.54 8.52 -18.35
C GLU A 53 -16.50 9.47 -18.95
N ARG A 54 -15.76 10.21 -18.12
CA ARG A 54 -14.89 11.32 -18.60
C ARG A 54 -13.48 11.32 -18.03
N ASP A 55 -13.23 10.59 -16.96
CA ASP A 55 -11.94 10.64 -16.27
C ASP A 55 -11.03 9.50 -16.72
N THR A 56 -9.73 9.70 -16.51
CA THR A 56 -8.71 8.70 -16.82
C THR A 56 -7.78 8.47 -15.65
N TYR A 57 -7.42 7.22 -15.42
CA TYR A 57 -6.30 6.85 -14.55
C TYR A 57 -5.05 6.62 -15.38
N LYS A 58 -3.89 6.95 -14.85
CA LYS A 58 -2.61 6.70 -15.51
C LYS A 58 -1.66 6.00 -14.56
N ILE A 59 -0.92 5.04 -15.08
CA ILE A 59 0.24 4.44 -14.42
C ILE A 59 1.41 4.50 -15.40
N SER A 60 2.62 4.69 -14.88
CA SER A 60 3.83 4.83 -15.70
C SER A 60 5.04 4.14 -15.07
N GLY A 61 6.08 3.92 -15.87
CA GLY A 61 7.35 3.37 -15.39
C GLY A 61 7.20 1.99 -14.77
N ASP A 62 7.71 1.82 -13.55
CA ASP A 62 7.66 0.52 -12.85
C ASP A 62 6.23 0.05 -12.52
N ASP A 63 5.27 0.96 -12.37
CA ASP A 63 3.87 0.57 -12.13
C ASP A 63 3.26 -0.16 -13.33
N VAL A 64 3.73 0.11 -14.55
CA VAL A 64 3.32 -0.64 -15.75
C VAL A 64 3.81 -2.08 -15.67
N ARG A 65 5.06 -2.29 -15.24
CA ARG A 65 5.62 -3.65 -15.06
C ARG A 65 4.88 -4.41 -13.97
N LYS A 66 4.52 -3.74 -12.88
CA LYS A 66 3.71 -4.30 -11.79
C LYS A 66 2.31 -4.69 -12.28
N TYR A 67 1.69 -3.84 -13.10
CA TYR A 67 0.40 -4.13 -13.72
C TYR A 67 0.46 -5.37 -14.63
N GLU A 68 1.48 -5.48 -15.47
CA GLU A 68 1.64 -6.65 -16.35
C GLU A 68 1.83 -7.95 -15.56
N LYS A 69 2.58 -7.90 -14.45
CA LYS A 69 2.70 -9.02 -13.51
C LYS A 69 1.36 -9.38 -12.87
N LEU A 70 0.57 -8.38 -12.44
CA LEU A 70 -0.77 -8.56 -11.89
C LEU A 70 -1.70 -9.29 -12.88
N VAL A 71 -1.75 -8.79 -14.11
CA VAL A 71 -2.55 -9.37 -15.19
C VAL A 71 -2.11 -10.80 -15.47
N LYS A 72 -0.80 -11.04 -15.58
CA LYS A 72 -0.25 -12.38 -15.82
C LYS A 72 -0.62 -13.35 -14.71
N GLU A 73 -0.55 -12.93 -13.45
CA GLU A 73 -0.90 -13.77 -12.30
C GLU A 73 -2.40 -14.08 -12.28
N LEU A 74 -3.27 -13.10 -12.52
CA LEU A 74 -4.71 -13.32 -12.65
C LEU A 74 -5.03 -14.32 -13.77
N ARG A 75 -4.42 -14.15 -14.95
CA ARG A 75 -4.61 -15.08 -16.09
C ARG A 75 -4.06 -16.48 -15.83
N LYS A 76 -3.04 -16.61 -14.98
CA LYS A 76 -2.52 -17.92 -14.56
C LYS A 76 -3.53 -18.60 -13.64
N ARG A 77 -4.01 -17.91 -12.60
CA ARG A 77 -5.01 -18.42 -11.66
C ARG A 77 -6.35 -18.75 -12.33
N GLU A 78 -6.76 -17.96 -13.33
CA GLU A 78 -7.94 -18.21 -14.17
C GLU A 78 -7.84 -19.52 -14.99
N LYS A 79 -6.66 -20.12 -15.14
CA LYS A 79 -6.54 -21.46 -15.75
C LYS A 79 -6.80 -22.57 -14.75
N GLU A 80 -6.64 -22.29 -13.46
CA GLU A 80 -6.78 -23.23 -12.36
C GLU A 80 -8.20 -23.18 -11.75
N SER A 81 -8.87 -22.02 -11.82
CA SER A 81 -10.25 -21.77 -11.40
C SER A 81 -10.98 -20.82 -12.37
N ASP A 82 -12.21 -20.41 -12.09
CA ASP A 82 -12.81 -19.29 -12.85
C ASP A 82 -12.21 -17.93 -12.48
N TYR A 83 -12.35 -16.94 -13.37
CA TYR A 83 -11.79 -15.59 -13.17
C TYR A 83 -12.28 -14.90 -11.89
N LYS A 84 -13.56 -15.05 -11.56
CA LYS A 84 -14.15 -14.38 -10.38
C LYS A 84 -13.56 -14.95 -9.09
N THR A 85 -13.36 -16.26 -9.02
CA THR A 85 -12.63 -16.91 -7.94
C THR A 85 -11.18 -16.44 -7.88
N ALA A 86 -10.47 -16.45 -9.01
CA ALA A 86 -9.07 -16.01 -9.09
C ALA A 86 -8.88 -14.55 -8.62
N TYR A 87 -9.77 -13.65 -9.06
CA TYR A 87 -9.79 -12.25 -8.65
C TYR A 87 -10.01 -12.10 -7.14
N LYS A 88 -11.07 -12.72 -6.59
CA LYS A 88 -11.37 -12.62 -5.14
C LYS A 88 -10.21 -13.11 -4.28
N THR A 89 -9.68 -14.29 -4.60
CA THR A 89 -8.57 -14.87 -3.85
C THR A 89 -7.33 -13.98 -3.90
N LEU A 90 -6.97 -13.43 -5.07
CA LEU A 90 -5.83 -12.51 -5.17
C LEU A 90 -6.04 -11.24 -4.33
N ILE A 91 -7.23 -10.63 -4.40
CA ILE A 91 -7.55 -9.43 -3.61
C ILE A 91 -7.44 -9.73 -2.10
N GLU A 92 -7.98 -10.87 -1.65
CA GLU A 92 -7.91 -11.27 -0.24
C GLU A 92 -6.48 -11.55 0.23
N GLU A 93 -5.66 -12.20 -0.61
CA GLU A 93 -4.24 -12.45 -0.31
C GLU A 93 -3.43 -11.17 -0.21
N VAL A 94 -3.64 -10.22 -1.12
CA VAL A 94 -2.99 -8.91 -1.09
C VAL A 94 -3.42 -8.13 0.16
N ALA A 95 -4.72 -8.14 0.48
CA ALA A 95 -5.24 -7.51 1.70
C ALA A 95 -4.64 -8.13 2.97
N TYR A 96 -4.54 -9.46 3.01
CA TYR A 96 -3.95 -10.19 4.13
C TYR A 96 -2.47 -9.87 4.31
N THR A 97 -1.72 -9.80 3.19
CA THR A 97 -0.30 -9.42 3.19
C THR A 97 -0.11 -8.02 3.79
N TRP A 98 -0.89 -7.04 3.35
CA TRP A 98 -0.78 -5.67 3.87
C TRP A 98 -1.25 -5.55 5.31
N PHE A 99 -2.32 -6.25 5.69
CA PHE A 99 -2.76 -6.31 7.08
C PHE A 99 -1.65 -6.82 8.01
N ASN A 100 -1.00 -7.94 7.65
CA ASN A 100 0.08 -8.51 8.43
C ASN A 100 1.28 -7.56 8.54
N ARG A 101 1.68 -6.88 7.46
CA ARG A 101 2.81 -5.94 7.48
C ARG A 101 2.52 -4.68 8.31
N ILE A 102 1.31 -4.12 8.16
CA ILE A 102 0.89 -2.95 8.94
C ILE A 102 0.86 -3.30 10.44
N THR A 103 0.27 -4.43 10.80
CA THR A 103 0.20 -4.87 12.20
C THR A 103 1.57 -5.24 12.77
N ALA A 104 2.45 -5.85 11.97
CA ALA A 104 3.82 -6.15 12.34
C ALA A 104 4.63 -4.88 12.64
N ILE A 105 4.57 -3.89 11.73
CA ILE A 105 5.25 -2.60 11.93
C ILE A 105 4.70 -1.91 13.19
N ARG A 106 3.38 -1.91 13.40
CA ARG A 106 2.80 -1.35 14.63
C ARG A 106 3.31 -2.06 15.88
N PHE A 107 3.38 -3.39 15.86
CA PHE A 107 3.93 -4.17 16.96
C PHE A 107 5.40 -3.81 17.22
N MET A 108 6.21 -3.68 16.17
CA MET A 108 7.61 -3.28 16.28
C MET A 108 7.77 -1.87 16.83
N GLU A 109 6.93 -0.92 16.42
CA GLU A 109 6.94 0.44 16.96
C GLU A 109 6.64 0.50 18.45
N VAL A 110 5.52 -0.11 18.87
CA VAL A 110 5.08 -0.08 20.28
C VAL A 110 6.11 -0.71 21.20
N ASN A 111 6.83 -1.72 20.72
CA ASN A 111 7.85 -2.43 21.50
C ASN A 111 9.28 -1.90 21.27
N ASN A 112 9.47 -0.83 20.49
CA ASN A 112 10.79 -0.26 20.15
C ASN A 112 11.75 -1.27 19.49
N TYR A 113 11.22 -2.12 18.60
CA TYR A 113 11.97 -3.10 17.83
C TYR A 113 12.33 -2.66 16.40
N MET A 114 11.97 -1.44 16.00
CA MET A 114 12.41 -0.88 14.72
C MET A 114 13.94 -0.75 14.69
N PRO A 115 14.64 -1.25 13.65
CA PRO A 115 16.11 -1.22 13.60
C PRO A 115 16.72 0.18 13.74
N ASP A 116 16.14 1.17 13.06
CA ASP A 116 16.52 2.58 13.09
C ASP A 116 15.82 3.38 14.22
N ARG A 117 14.94 2.71 14.97
CA ARG A 117 14.06 3.28 16.01
C ARG A 117 13.09 4.35 15.51
N MET A 118 12.98 4.58 14.20
CA MET A 118 12.02 5.52 13.65
C MET A 118 10.63 4.91 13.65
N ARG A 119 9.63 5.73 13.98
CA ARG A 119 8.23 5.34 13.88
C ARG A 119 7.69 5.56 12.47
N VAL A 120 7.15 4.49 11.89
CA VAL A 120 6.70 4.38 10.50
C VAL A 120 5.23 4.79 10.36
N LEU A 121 4.38 4.40 11.29
CA LEU A 121 2.94 4.66 11.29
C LEU A 121 2.60 5.86 12.17
N SER A 122 3.42 6.15 13.19
CA SER A 122 3.14 7.15 14.22
C SER A 122 4.24 8.19 14.36
N SER A 123 3.94 9.32 15.01
CA SER A 123 4.87 10.46 15.14
C SER A 123 5.74 10.45 16.40
N GLY A 124 5.45 9.56 17.36
CA GLY A 124 6.02 9.58 18.71
C GLY A 124 5.69 10.81 19.56
N ARG A 125 4.99 11.82 18.99
CA ARG A 125 4.67 13.10 19.62
C ARG A 125 3.17 13.24 19.78
N LYS A 126 2.71 13.47 21.01
CA LYS A 126 1.29 13.63 21.32
C LYS A 126 0.66 14.74 20.47
N GLY A 127 -0.41 14.42 19.75
CA GLY A 127 -1.16 15.36 18.92
C GLY A 127 -0.57 15.62 17.54
N VAL A 128 0.56 15.00 17.17
CA VAL A 128 1.12 15.07 15.82
C VAL A 128 0.74 13.80 15.07
N ARG A 129 0.08 13.94 13.91
CA ARG A 129 -0.33 12.79 13.09
C ARG A 129 0.71 12.34 12.08
N GLU A 130 1.51 13.28 11.58
CA GLU A 130 2.53 12.96 10.58
C GLU A 130 3.53 11.95 11.17
N PRO A 131 3.68 10.76 10.56
CA PRO A 131 4.61 9.76 11.06
C PRO A 131 6.05 10.26 11.09
N GLU A 132 6.83 9.77 12.04
CA GLU A 132 8.20 10.24 12.25
C GLU A 132 9.08 10.07 11.01
N PHE A 133 8.97 8.93 10.34
CA PHE A 133 9.70 8.68 9.09
C PHE A 133 9.27 9.60 7.93
N ILE A 134 8.06 10.19 7.92
CA ILE A 134 7.64 11.19 6.92
C ILE A 134 8.25 12.55 7.25
N THR A 135 8.33 12.89 8.54
CA THR A 135 8.99 14.12 8.99
C THR A 135 10.48 14.08 8.68
N TYR A 136 11.14 12.93 8.91
CA TYR A 136 12.59 12.76 8.78
C TYR A 136 12.98 11.83 7.64
N TYR A 137 12.26 11.88 6.52
CA TYR A 137 12.43 10.90 5.43
C TYR A 137 13.85 10.82 4.86
N ARG A 138 14.60 11.93 4.88
CA ARG A 138 16.01 11.98 4.44
C ARG A 138 16.98 11.30 5.40
N ASP A 139 16.58 11.08 6.65
CA ASP A 139 17.40 10.43 7.67
C ASP A 139 17.14 8.91 7.73
N THR A 140 16.25 8.39 6.87
CA THR A 140 15.92 6.96 6.80
C THR A 140 17.01 6.17 6.08
N ASP A 141 17.27 4.94 6.55
CA ASP A 141 18.21 3.99 5.92
C ASP A 141 17.45 2.77 5.35
N ILE A 142 16.57 3.03 4.38
CA ILE A 142 15.68 2.02 3.78
C ILE A 142 15.88 1.86 2.26
N GLY A 143 17.08 2.19 1.77
CA GLY A 143 17.44 2.01 0.36
C GLY A 143 16.70 2.94 -0.60
N ILE A 144 16.47 4.19 -0.20
CA ILE A 144 15.97 5.25 -1.09
C ILE A 144 17.15 5.85 -1.85
N THR A 145 17.01 5.94 -3.17
CA THR A 145 18.02 6.54 -4.06
C THR A 145 17.89 8.06 -4.11
N GLU A 146 18.92 8.76 -4.57
CA GLU A 146 18.88 10.22 -4.77
C GLU A 146 17.78 10.67 -5.74
N GLU A 147 17.45 9.87 -6.75
CA GLU A 147 16.36 10.17 -7.67
C GLU A 147 14.99 10.04 -6.98
N GLU A 148 14.82 9.00 -6.17
CA GLU A 148 13.61 8.82 -5.36
C GLU A 148 13.48 9.92 -4.30
N PHE A 149 14.58 10.36 -3.67
CA PHE A 149 14.56 11.49 -2.74
C PHE A 149 14.09 12.79 -3.41
N LYS A 150 14.49 13.05 -4.65
CA LYS A 150 13.98 14.22 -5.41
C LYS A 150 12.47 14.14 -5.62
N ARG A 151 11.94 12.96 -5.95
CA ARG A 151 10.49 12.75 -6.04
C ARG A 151 9.81 12.98 -4.68
N LEU A 152 10.42 12.53 -3.59
CA LEU A 152 9.90 12.79 -2.24
C LEU A 152 9.92 14.29 -1.88
N ASP A 153 10.95 15.04 -2.29
CA ASP A 153 10.95 16.50 -2.14
C ASP A 153 9.78 17.15 -2.87
N GLU A 154 9.52 16.73 -4.12
CA GLU A 154 8.43 17.25 -4.94
C GLU A 154 7.05 16.96 -4.30
N LEU A 155 6.84 15.73 -3.83
CA LEU A 155 5.61 15.35 -3.12
C LEU A 155 5.44 16.15 -1.81
N LYS A 156 6.54 16.35 -1.07
CA LYS A 156 6.51 17.12 0.18
C LYS A 156 6.24 18.61 -0.08
N LEU A 157 6.73 19.15 -1.20
CA LEU A 157 6.49 20.52 -1.62
C LEU A 157 5.04 20.75 -2.09
N ASP A 158 4.46 19.77 -2.80
CA ASP A 158 3.06 19.78 -3.21
C ASP A 158 2.13 19.81 -1.98
N GLY A 159 2.35 18.90 -1.03
CA GLY A 159 1.67 18.89 0.26
C GLY A 159 0.16 18.63 0.21
N SER A 160 -0.42 18.33 -0.97
CA SER A 160 -1.79 17.84 -1.07
C SER A 160 -1.95 16.51 -0.35
N LYS A 161 -3.19 16.15 -0.02
CA LYS A 161 -3.47 14.86 0.63
C LYS A 161 -2.98 13.71 -0.24
N GLU A 162 -3.22 13.80 -1.55
CA GLU A 162 -2.84 12.79 -2.53
C GLU A 162 -1.31 12.64 -2.60
N ALA A 163 -0.57 13.75 -2.62
CA ALA A 163 0.89 13.72 -2.62
C ALA A 163 1.48 13.14 -1.32
N MET A 164 0.90 13.49 -0.17
CA MET A 164 1.33 12.96 1.13
C MET A 164 0.98 11.47 1.30
N ASP A 165 -0.17 11.03 0.79
CA ASP A 165 -0.56 9.62 0.77
C ASP A 165 0.37 8.80 -0.15
N GLU A 166 0.75 9.35 -1.32
CA GLU A 166 1.73 8.74 -2.22
C GLU A 166 3.12 8.63 -1.58
N MET A 167 3.60 9.72 -0.96
CA MET A 167 4.86 9.73 -0.20
C MET A 167 4.84 8.66 0.88
N PHE A 168 3.75 8.58 1.66
CA PHE A 168 3.62 7.60 2.73
C PHE A 168 3.61 6.16 2.21
N GLN A 169 2.85 5.87 1.16
CA GLN A 169 2.80 4.53 0.55
C GLN A 169 4.17 4.09 0.03
N PHE A 170 4.87 4.97 -0.68
CA PHE A 170 6.20 4.70 -1.21
C PHE A 170 7.19 4.38 -0.09
N MET A 171 7.24 5.23 0.93
CA MET A 171 8.14 5.03 2.07
C MET A 171 7.79 3.77 2.86
N PHE A 172 6.50 3.47 3.03
CA PHE A 172 6.05 2.27 3.72
C PHE A 172 6.48 1.00 2.98
N ILE A 173 6.40 0.99 1.65
CA ILE A 173 6.88 -0.12 0.82
C ILE A 173 8.40 -0.29 0.96
N LYS A 174 9.17 0.80 0.88
CA LYS A 174 10.63 0.77 1.10
C LYS A 174 10.99 0.20 2.46
N GLN A 175 10.28 0.63 3.50
CA GLN A 175 10.46 0.11 4.85
C GLN A 175 10.17 -1.40 4.94
N CYS A 176 9.07 -1.87 4.35
CA CYS A 176 8.75 -3.30 4.30
C CYS A 176 9.88 -4.08 3.61
N ASN A 177 10.37 -3.58 2.48
CA ASN A 177 11.45 -4.22 1.73
C ASN A 177 12.77 -4.23 2.52
N ALA A 178 13.09 -3.18 3.27
CA ALA A 178 14.26 -3.17 4.18
C ALA A 178 14.11 -4.14 5.36
N LEU A 179 12.88 -4.33 5.87
CA LEU A 179 12.60 -5.29 6.95
C LEU A 179 12.70 -6.75 6.51
N ASN A 180 12.70 -7.04 5.20
CA ASN A 180 12.94 -8.38 4.66
C ASN A 180 14.26 -8.98 5.16
N ASP A 181 15.30 -8.16 5.32
CA ASP A 181 16.63 -8.62 5.78
C ASP A 181 16.62 -9.11 7.23
N TYR A 182 15.66 -8.66 8.04
CA TYR A 182 15.54 -9.00 9.45
C TYR A 182 14.44 -10.05 9.72
N LEU A 183 13.33 -9.96 8.99
CA LEU A 183 12.12 -10.78 9.18
C LEU A 183 11.58 -11.26 7.82
N PRO A 184 12.32 -12.16 7.13
CA PRO A 184 12.05 -12.51 5.74
C PRO A 184 10.69 -13.19 5.55
N GLU A 185 10.21 -13.98 6.50
CA GLU A 185 8.90 -14.66 6.41
C GLU A 185 7.71 -13.68 6.47
N LEU A 186 7.87 -12.55 7.17
CA LEU A 186 6.79 -11.58 7.38
C LEU A 186 6.82 -10.45 6.34
N PHE A 187 8.03 -10.11 5.90
CA PHE A 187 8.29 -9.11 4.89
C PHE A 187 8.93 -9.73 3.67
N GLU A 188 8.44 -10.90 3.21
CA GLU A 188 8.90 -11.52 1.97
C GLU A 188 8.91 -10.47 0.86
N LYS A 189 9.88 -10.50 -0.05
CA LYS A 189 9.83 -9.59 -1.21
C LYS A 189 8.48 -9.81 -1.89
N THR A 190 7.60 -8.81 -1.79
CA THR A 190 6.25 -8.92 -2.32
C THR A 190 6.37 -9.23 -3.80
N ASP A 191 5.45 -10.01 -4.35
CA ASP A 191 5.27 -9.95 -5.79
C ASP A 191 4.95 -8.49 -6.11
N ASP A 192 5.79 -7.82 -6.91
CA ASP A 192 5.78 -6.36 -7.11
C ASP A 192 4.37 -5.82 -7.47
N TYR A 193 3.46 -6.66 -7.97
CA TYR A 193 2.07 -6.31 -8.23
C TYR A 193 1.26 -5.94 -6.97
N ALA A 194 1.57 -6.52 -5.80
CA ALA A 194 0.84 -6.23 -4.57
C ALA A 194 1.10 -4.79 -4.09
N GLU A 195 2.30 -4.27 -4.37
CA GLU A 195 2.68 -2.88 -4.11
C GLU A 195 1.84 -1.89 -4.94
N LEU A 196 1.52 -2.24 -6.19
CA LEU A 196 0.66 -1.41 -7.05
C LEU A 196 -0.77 -1.27 -6.47
N LEU A 197 -1.22 -2.26 -5.73
CA LEU A 197 -2.55 -2.32 -5.14
C LEU A 197 -2.62 -1.75 -3.72
N LEU A 198 -1.48 -1.41 -3.11
CA LEU A 198 -1.46 -0.79 -1.79
C LEU A 198 -2.15 0.58 -1.86
N THR A 199 -3.07 0.84 -0.92
CA THR A 199 -3.68 2.15 -0.73
C THR A 199 -3.83 2.38 0.76
N ILE A 200 -2.91 3.16 1.34
CA ILE A 200 -2.93 3.50 2.76
C ILE A 200 -2.70 5.00 2.93
N SER A 201 -3.29 5.55 4.00
CA SER A 201 -3.20 6.95 4.37
C SER A 201 -3.06 7.06 5.88
N TYR A 202 -2.21 7.96 6.34
CA TYR A 202 -2.09 8.32 7.76
C TYR A 202 -3.02 9.49 8.15
N THR A 203 -3.68 10.13 7.17
CA THR A 203 -4.56 11.28 7.40
C THR A 203 -6.04 10.94 7.32
N ASP A 204 -6.41 9.87 6.61
CA ASP A 204 -7.79 9.40 6.47
C ASP A 204 -8.33 8.84 7.80
N PRO A 205 -9.34 9.48 8.43
CA PRO A 205 -9.94 8.99 9.68
C PRO A 205 -10.59 7.60 9.56
N GLU A 206 -10.96 7.19 8.35
CA GLU A 206 -11.48 5.86 8.06
C GLU A 206 -10.39 4.93 7.48
N GLY A 207 -9.14 5.38 7.43
CA GLY A 207 -8.00 4.58 7.01
C GLY A 207 -7.60 3.58 8.10
N VAL A 208 -7.08 2.42 7.66
CA VAL A 208 -6.62 1.36 8.59
C VAL A 208 -5.50 1.86 9.52
N VAL A 209 -4.56 2.66 9.01
CA VAL A 209 -3.45 3.21 9.82
C VAL A 209 -3.99 4.14 10.92
N TYR A 210 -4.96 4.99 10.58
CA TYR A 210 -5.56 5.89 11.55
C TYR A 210 -6.28 5.14 12.68
N LYS A 211 -7.17 4.21 12.32
CA LYS A 211 -7.92 3.39 13.29
C LYS A 211 -6.98 2.52 14.12
N LEU A 212 -5.89 2.02 13.54
CA LEU A 212 -4.88 1.23 14.27
C LEU A 212 -4.25 2.03 15.41
N ILE A 213 -3.95 3.31 15.18
CA ILE A 213 -3.30 4.18 16.17
C ILE A 213 -4.31 4.64 17.22
N GLU A 214 -5.50 5.05 16.81
CA GLU A 214 -6.51 5.63 17.70
C GLU A 214 -7.28 4.56 18.50
N ASP A 215 -7.67 3.45 17.87
CA ASP A 215 -8.55 2.45 18.51
C ASP A 215 -7.79 1.48 19.41
N LEU A 216 -6.50 1.23 19.13
CA LEU A 216 -5.68 0.28 19.88
C LEU A 216 -4.68 0.92 20.83
N GLY A 217 -4.45 2.25 20.71
CA GLY A 217 -3.51 2.99 21.56
C GLY A 217 -2.07 2.50 21.41
N GLU A 218 -1.19 3.01 22.29
CA GLU A 218 0.17 2.49 22.51
C GLU A 218 0.18 1.40 23.58
#